data_AF-A0A1F9TC67-F1
#
_entry.id   AF-A0A1F9TC67-F1
#
_cell.length_a   1.000
_cell.length_b   1.000
_cell.length_c   1.000
_cell.angle_alpha   90.00
_cell.angle_beta   90.00
_cell.angle_gamma   90.00
#
_symmetry.space_group_name_H-M   'P 1'
#
loop_
_entity.id
_entity.type
_entity.pdbx_description
1 polymer ?
#
loop_
_entity_poly.entity_id
_entity_poly.type
_entity_poly.pdbx_seq_one_letter_code
_entity_poly.pdbx_strand_id
1 'polypeptide(L)'
;MSSQVACLNHLFAIKDDVAAVTSLLKGISKDFVRPVKIASDKLPGYIQFEAVSDRQYLNEGPLTRGTQCTSIDALIYADKLMANKETRRCLVLIEWKYTEHYGNTDKSLEGAKKDPLNCKGEVRKKRYNALIGISDQLKSDHIGWFYYEPFYQLMRQTLWGEQMVRHKALERVKADEYLHLHVVPDANEDLLRNTRPYPYSKLSMESTWNALLKEPGKYIRLSPEKLLKPLMSSARHKELISYLRRRYWETNAS
;
A
#
# COMPACT_ATOMS: atom_id res chain seq x y z
N MET A 1 -5.24 7.75 16.51
CA MET A 1 -5.42 8.66 15.35
C MET A 1 -5.47 7.82 14.08
N SER A 2 -6.34 8.13 13.12
CA SER A 2 -6.54 7.26 11.94
C SER A 2 -5.39 7.42 10.93
N SER A 3 -4.89 6.31 10.40
CA SER A 3 -3.84 6.33 9.37
C SER A 3 -4.31 6.91 8.05
N GLN A 4 -5.59 6.78 7.72
CA GLN A 4 -6.15 7.46 6.56
C GLN A 4 -6.10 8.99 6.71
N VAL A 5 -6.35 9.49 7.93
CA VAL A 5 -6.22 10.93 8.24
C VAL A 5 -4.76 11.36 8.16
N ALA A 6 -3.82 10.53 8.62
CA ALA A 6 -2.40 10.79 8.47
C ALA A 6 -2.01 10.85 6.99
N CYS A 7 -2.39 9.87 6.18
CA CYS A 7 -2.14 9.84 4.74
C CYS A 7 -2.65 11.09 4.03
N LEU A 8 -3.92 11.47 4.27
CA LEU A 8 -4.52 12.68 3.70
C LEU A 8 -3.76 13.93 4.11
N ASN A 9 -3.43 14.09 5.39
CA ASN A 9 -2.73 15.27 5.87
C ASN A 9 -1.32 15.43 5.30
N HIS A 10 -0.66 14.32 4.92
CA HIS A 10 0.66 14.37 4.28
C HIS A 10 0.59 14.65 2.77
N LEU A 11 -0.40 14.08 2.07
CA LEU A 11 -0.38 14.02 0.61
C LEU A 11 -1.43 14.91 -0.07
N PHE A 12 -2.53 15.26 0.61
CA PHE A 12 -3.65 15.95 -0.04
C PHE A 12 -3.26 17.35 -0.53
N ALA A 13 -2.48 18.10 0.24
CA ALA A 13 -2.03 19.45 -0.11
C ALA A 13 -1.17 19.51 -1.38
N ILE A 14 -0.54 18.39 -1.77
CA ILE A 14 0.32 18.30 -2.95
C ILE A 14 -0.31 17.49 -4.09
N LYS A 15 -1.55 17.02 -3.94
CA LYS A 15 -2.15 16.06 -4.89
C LYS A 15 -2.21 16.57 -6.34
N ASP A 16 -2.26 17.88 -6.53
CA ASP A 16 -2.31 18.56 -7.83
C ASP A 16 -0.99 19.23 -8.22
N ASP A 17 0.03 19.17 -7.36
CA ASP A 17 1.35 19.72 -7.63
C ASP A 17 2.24 18.68 -8.34
N VAL A 18 2.28 18.77 -9.68
CA VAL A 18 3.09 17.89 -10.52
C VAL A 18 4.57 17.89 -10.12
N ALA A 19 5.12 19.03 -9.70
CA ALA A 19 6.53 19.15 -9.34
C ALA A 19 6.81 18.47 -8.00
N ALA A 20 5.92 18.68 -7.02
CA ALA A 20 6.01 18.01 -5.73
C ALA A 20 5.89 16.48 -5.87
N VAL A 21 4.88 16.00 -6.59
CA VAL A 21 4.67 14.55 -6.80
C VAL A 21 5.80 13.93 -7.61
N THR A 22 6.33 14.62 -8.62
CA THR A 22 7.56 14.18 -9.32
C THR A 22 8.73 14.04 -8.37
N SER A 23 8.88 14.99 -7.44
CA SER A 23 9.99 14.98 -6.48
C SER A 23 9.87 13.82 -5.48
N LEU A 24 8.65 13.50 -5.02
CA LEU A 24 8.39 12.30 -4.21
C LEU A 24 8.78 11.02 -4.98
N LEU A 25 8.27 10.86 -6.20
CA LEU A 25 8.56 9.71 -7.05
C LEU A 25 10.07 9.54 -7.29
N LYS A 26 10.79 10.63 -7.58
CA LYS A 26 12.25 10.61 -7.75
C LYS A 26 13.01 10.31 -6.46
N GLY A 27 12.44 10.65 -5.30
CA GLY A 27 12.96 10.24 -3.99
C GLY A 27 12.85 8.74 -3.75
N ILE A 28 11.85 8.07 -4.36
CA ILE A 28 11.65 6.61 -4.30
C ILE A 28 12.56 5.89 -5.30
N SER A 29 12.56 6.32 -6.56
CA SER A 29 13.48 5.83 -7.60
C SER A 29 13.74 6.91 -8.64
N LYS A 30 15.00 7.07 -9.05
CA LYS A 30 15.41 8.00 -10.10
C LYS A 30 14.81 7.67 -11.48
N ASP A 31 14.31 6.44 -11.65
CA ASP A 31 13.71 5.97 -12.90
C ASP A 31 12.33 6.57 -13.15
N PHE A 32 11.66 7.09 -12.11
CA PHE A 32 10.41 7.80 -12.30
C PHE A 32 10.63 9.12 -13.04
N VAL A 33 9.86 9.31 -14.10
CA VAL A 33 9.96 10.47 -14.99
C VAL A 33 9.02 11.58 -14.51
N ARG A 34 7.72 11.27 -14.41
CA ARG A 34 6.66 12.22 -14.00
C ARG A 34 5.40 11.46 -13.57
N PRO A 35 4.55 12.07 -12.71
CA PRO A 35 3.21 11.56 -12.47
C PRO A 35 2.29 11.85 -13.67
N VAL A 36 1.18 11.14 -13.70
CA VAL A 36 0.17 11.16 -14.74
C VAL A 36 -1.16 11.41 -14.05
N LYS A 37 -1.91 12.39 -14.56
CA LYS A 37 -3.17 12.77 -13.92
C LYS A 37 -4.18 11.62 -14.05
N ILE A 38 -4.75 11.19 -12.94
CA ILE A 38 -5.83 10.21 -12.88
C ILE A 38 -7.15 10.96 -13.10
N ALA A 39 -7.52 11.15 -14.37
CA ALA A 39 -8.70 11.93 -14.76
C ALA A 39 -10.03 11.21 -14.47
N SER A 40 -9.99 9.89 -14.27
CA SER A 40 -11.16 9.04 -14.02
C SER A 40 -11.69 9.08 -12.59
N ASP A 41 -10.97 9.73 -11.67
CA ASP A 41 -11.40 9.87 -10.27
C ASP A 41 -12.41 11.01 -10.09
N LYS A 42 -13.22 10.95 -9.01
CA LYS A 42 -14.15 12.03 -8.66
C LYS A 42 -13.45 13.35 -8.35
N LEU A 43 -12.23 13.28 -7.81
CA LEU A 43 -11.36 14.43 -7.58
C LEU A 43 -10.06 14.24 -8.37
N PRO A 44 -10.06 14.53 -9.68
CA PRO A 44 -8.89 14.34 -10.54
C PRO A 44 -7.62 14.98 -9.95
N GLY A 45 -6.50 14.29 -10.07
CA GLY A 45 -5.21 14.73 -9.54
C GLY A 45 -4.09 13.76 -9.88
N TYR A 46 -2.90 14.01 -9.35
CA TYR A 46 -1.74 13.12 -9.47
C TYR A 46 -1.67 12.10 -8.32
N ILE A 47 -2.43 12.32 -7.25
CA ILE A 47 -2.62 11.39 -6.14
C ILE A 47 -4.12 11.14 -5.99
N GLN A 48 -4.53 9.88 -6.13
CA GLN A 48 -5.88 9.42 -5.83
C GLN A 48 -5.89 8.79 -4.44
N PHE A 49 -6.86 9.12 -3.59
CA PHE A 49 -7.02 8.48 -2.28
C PHE A 49 -8.01 7.33 -2.35
N GLU A 50 -7.94 6.38 -1.41
CA GLU A 50 -8.83 5.20 -1.29
C GLU A 50 -9.18 4.58 -2.65
N ALA A 51 -8.16 4.31 -3.46
CA ALA A 51 -8.34 3.83 -4.83
C ALA A 51 -8.88 2.40 -4.83
N VAL A 52 -9.84 2.14 -5.71
CA VAL A 52 -10.44 0.82 -5.98
C VAL A 52 -10.36 0.54 -7.49
N SER A 53 -10.46 -0.73 -7.87
CA SER A 53 -10.49 -1.14 -9.28
C SER A 53 -11.85 -0.86 -9.92
N ASP A 54 -11.90 -0.83 -11.25
CA ASP A 54 -13.16 -0.69 -11.98
C ASP A 54 -14.01 -1.97 -11.94
N ARG A 55 -13.38 -3.12 -11.70
CA ARG A 55 -14.02 -4.45 -11.65
C ARG A 55 -13.64 -5.26 -10.41
N GLN A 56 -14.46 -6.26 -10.09
CA GLN A 56 -14.35 -7.07 -8.86
C GLN A 56 -13.36 -8.23 -9.01
N TYR A 57 -12.08 -7.94 -9.29
CA TYR A 57 -11.09 -9.00 -9.50
C TYR A 57 -10.81 -9.86 -8.26
N LEU A 58 -10.97 -9.28 -7.07
CA LEU A 58 -10.76 -9.98 -5.78
C LEU A 58 -12.04 -10.62 -5.22
N ASN A 59 -13.18 -10.46 -5.90
CA ASN A 59 -14.48 -11.01 -5.50
C ASN A 59 -14.89 -10.65 -4.04
N GLU A 60 -14.69 -9.38 -3.67
CA GLU A 60 -14.94 -8.90 -2.30
C GLU A 60 -16.35 -8.33 -2.08
N GLY A 61 -17.15 -8.22 -3.15
CA GLY A 61 -18.46 -7.57 -3.14
C GLY A 61 -18.42 -6.18 -3.76
N PRO A 62 -19.39 -5.30 -3.43
CA PRO A 62 -19.52 -3.98 -4.05
C PRO A 62 -18.23 -3.14 -3.94
N LEU A 63 -17.83 -2.52 -5.06
CA LEU A 63 -16.63 -1.69 -5.14
C LEU A 63 -17.00 -0.24 -4.81
N THR A 64 -17.24 0.03 -3.55
CA THR A 64 -17.50 1.40 -3.08
C THR A 64 -16.47 1.78 -2.03
N ARG A 65 -15.94 3.00 -2.09
CA ARG A 65 -15.03 3.56 -1.09
C ARG A 65 -15.64 3.40 0.31
N GLY A 66 -14.85 2.92 1.28
CA GLY A 66 -15.33 2.67 2.65
C GLY A 66 -16.18 1.40 2.84
N THR A 67 -16.33 0.54 1.83
CA THR A 67 -16.97 -0.78 1.97
C THR A 67 -15.93 -1.88 2.22
N GLN A 68 -16.36 -3.13 2.45
CA GLN A 68 -15.50 -4.28 2.73
C GLN A 68 -14.71 -4.78 1.51
N CYS A 69 -14.28 -3.90 0.62
CA CYS A 69 -13.40 -4.18 -0.51
C CYS A 69 -11.97 -3.69 -0.23
N THR A 70 -11.01 -4.16 -1.01
CA THR A 70 -9.64 -3.68 -0.96
C THR A 70 -9.59 -2.27 -1.55
N SER A 71 -9.05 -1.34 -0.77
CA SER A 71 -8.70 0.00 -1.21
C SER A 71 -7.23 0.28 -0.94
N ILE A 72 -6.62 1.10 -1.78
CA ILE A 72 -5.27 1.62 -1.59
C ILE A 72 -5.38 3.02 -0.98
N ASP A 73 -4.73 3.28 0.16
CA ASP A 73 -4.88 4.56 0.89
C ASP A 73 -4.56 5.76 -0.01
N ALA A 74 -3.47 5.67 -0.78
CA ALA A 74 -3.16 6.58 -1.88
C ALA A 74 -2.53 5.86 -3.09
N LEU A 75 -2.83 6.34 -4.28
CA LEU A 75 -2.37 5.79 -5.55
C LEU A 75 -1.77 6.90 -6.41
N ILE A 76 -0.55 6.70 -6.90
CA ILE A 76 0.08 7.56 -7.89
C ILE A 76 0.24 6.76 -9.18
N TYR A 77 -0.18 7.35 -10.30
CA TYR A 77 0.05 6.80 -11.63
C TYR A 77 1.21 7.55 -12.28
N ALA A 78 2.25 6.86 -12.75
CA ALA A 78 3.50 7.50 -13.15
C ALA A 78 4.15 6.88 -14.40
N ASP A 79 4.88 7.71 -15.15
CA ASP A 79 5.84 7.26 -16.16
C ASP A 79 7.13 6.82 -15.47
N LYS A 80 7.62 5.62 -15.79
CA LYS A 80 8.89 5.07 -15.28
C LYS A 80 9.76 4.60 -16.44
N LEU A 81 11.02 5.02 -16.45
CA LEU A 81 12.02 4.64 -17.44
C LEU A 81 12.61 3.28 -17.07
N MET A 82 12.56 2.34 -17.99
CA MET A 82 13.09 0.99 -17.82
C MET A 82 14.55 0.93 -18.30
N ALA A 83 15.27 -0.12 -17.91
CA ALA A 83 16.68 -0.30 -18.28
C ALA A 83 16.90 -0.34 -19.82
N ASN A 84 15.91 -0.83 -20.58
CA ASN A 84 15.91 -0.84 -22.04
C ASN A 84 15.54 0.51 -22.67
N LYS A 85 15.44 1.59 -21.87
CA LYS A 85 15.05 2.96 -22.25
C LYS A 85 13.59 3.12 -22.69
N GLU A 86 12.75 2.10 -22.54
CA GLU A 86 11.31 2.24 -22.75
C GLU A 86 10.66 2.92 -21.52
N THR A 87 9.62 3.71 -21.77
CA THR A 87 8.81 4.27 -20.68
C THR A 87 7.60 3.36 -20.47
N ARG A 88 7.40 2.89 -19.24
CA ARG A 88 6.25 2.11 -18.83
C ARG A 88 5.40 2.88 -17.84
N ARG A 89 4.10 2.55 -17.80
CA ARG A 89 3.17 3.14 -16.85
C ARG A 89 3.14 2.31 -15.57
N CYS A 90 3.48 2.93 -14.44
CA CYS A 90 3.58 2.28 -13.14
C CYS A 90 2.49 2.80 -12.19
N LEU A 91 1.86 1.89 -11.46
CA LEU A 91 1.06 2.22 -10.27
C LEU A 91 1.94 2.20 -9.03
N VAL A 92 2.00 3.29 -8.30
CA VAL A 92 2.61 3.34 -6.97
C VAL A 92 1.49 3.26 -5.95
N LEU A 93 1.33 2.07 -5.37
CA LEU A 93 0.33 1.77 -4.35
C LEU A 93 0.91 2.19 -3.00
N ILE A 94 0.24 3.08 -2.28
CA ILE A 94 0.69 3.58 -0.99
C ILE A 94 -0.27 3.06 0.06
N GLU A 95 0.24 2.21 0.94
CA GLU A 95 -0.38 1.82 2.20
C GLU A 95 0.22 2.66 3.32
N TRP A 96 -0.62 3.28 4.14
CA TRP A 96 -0.18 4.18 5.20
C TRP A 96 -0.52 3.61 6.57
N LYS A 97 0.48 3.57 7.45
CA LYS A 97 0.32 3.27 8.87
C LYS A 97 0.79 4.43 9.72
N TYR A 98 0.20 4.58 10.89
CA TYR A 98 0.57 5.60 11.86
C TYR A 98 0.73 5.01 13.25
N THR A 99 -0.37 4.65 13.93
CA THR A 99 -0.36 4.12 15.31
C THR A 99 -0.93 2.70 15.41
N GLU A 100 -1.03 1.98 14.30
CA GLU A 100 -1.54 0.62 14.32
C GLU A 100 -0.62 -0.29 15.10
N HIS A 101 -1.25 -1.15 15.90
CA HIS A 101 -0.66 -2.35 16.47
C HIS A 101 -1.60 -3.50 16.11
N TYR A 102 -1.03 -4.65 15.79
CA TYR A 102 -1.81 -5.84 15.48
C TYR A 102 -1.44 -6.96 16.44
N GLY A 103 -2.44 -7.68 16.92
CA GLY A 103 -2.21 -8.99 17.51
C GLY A 103 -1.98 -10.07 16.45
N ASN A 104 -1.62 -11.26 16.88
CA ASN A 104 -1.42 -12.41 15.99
C ASN A 104 -2.73 -13.15 15.68
N THR A 105 -3.78 -12.41 15.31
CA THR A 105 -5.08 -13.01 14.95
C THR A 105 -5.03 -13.55 13.52
N ASP A 106 -5.36 -14.83 13.36
CA ASP A 106 -5.52 -15.46 12.06
C ASP A 106 -6.90 -15.15 11.45
N LYS A 107 -6.93 -14.37 10.37
CA LYS A 107 -8.15 -14.00 9.65
C LYS A 107 -8.80 -15.18 8.92
N SER A 108 -8.05 -16.26 8.66
CA SER A 108 -8.55 -17.48 8.02
C SER A 108 -9.38 -18.35 8.97
N LEU A 109 -9.32 -18.10 10.28
CA LEU A 109 -10.08 -18.80 11.31
C LEU A 109 -11.25 -17.98 11.88
N GLU A 110 -11.46 -16.75 11.39
CA GLU A 110 -12.49 -15.86 11.92
C GLU A 110 -13.89 -16.46 11.75
N GLY A 111 -14.56 -16.72 12.88
CA GLY A 111 -15.91 -17.29 12.92
C GLY A 111 -15.97 -18.81 12.85
N ALA A 112 -14.83 -19.51 12.65
CA ALA A 112 -14.81 -20.96 12.46
C ALA A 112 -15.34 -21.73 13.69
N LYS A 113 -15.18 -21.20 14.91
CA LYS A 113 -15.75 -21.81 16.12
C LYS A 113 -17.28 -21.87 16.12
N LYS A 114 -17.95 -20.95 15.43
CA LYS A 114 -19.42 -20.85 15.38
C LYS A 114 -20.00 -21.64 14.21
N ASP A 115 -19.37 -21.52 13.04
CA ASP A 115 -19.76 -22.25 11.83
C ASP A 115 -18.50 -22.52 10.99
N PRO A 116 -17.89 -23.72 11.10
CA PRO A 116 -16.66 -24.04 10.39
C PRO A 116 -16.77 -23.94 8.86
N LEU A 117 -17.96 -24.16 8.29
CA LEU A 117 -18.14 -24.27 6.83
C LEU A 117 -18.53 -22.94 6.17
N ASN A 118 -19.27 -22.07 6.87
CA ASN A 118 -19.73 -20.78 6.34
C ASN A 118 -19.15 -19.57 7.09
N CYS A 119 -18.03 -19.73 7.79
CA CYS A 119 -17.38 -18.61 8.46
C CYS A 119 -16.69 -17.63 7.49
N LYS A 120 -16.39 -16.43 8.00
CA LYS A 120 -15.64 -15.41 7.27
C LYS A 120 -14.25 -15.88 6.87
N GLY A 121 -13.63 -16.73 7.68
CA GLY A 121 -12.36 -17.39 7.36
C GLY A 121 -12.40 -18.19 6.06
N GLU A 122 -13.40 -19.06 5.90
CA GLU A 122 -13.60 -19.82 4.65
C GLU A 122 -13.88 -18.92 3.45
N VAL A 123 -14.69 -17.87 3.62
CA VAL A 123 -14.96 -16.89 2.55
C VAL A 123 -13.66 -16.25 2.06
N ARG A 124 -12.75 -15.87 2.97
CA ARG A 124 -11.45 -15.30 2.60
C ARG A 124 -10.56 -16.31 1.87
N LYS A 125 -10.48 -17.54 2.37
CA LYS A 125 -9.71 -18.62 1.71
C LYS A 125 -10.19 -18.86 0.28
N LYS A 126 -11.50 -18.93 0.07
CA LYS A 126 -12.10 -19.09 -1.27
C LYS A 126 -11.77 -17.93 -2.21
N ARG A 127 -11.65 -16.70 -1.70
CA ARG A 127 -11.28 -15.52 -2.50
C ARG A 127 -9.81 -15.51 -2.88
N TYR A 128 -8.90 -15.73 -1.92
CA TYR A 128 -7.49 -15.39 -2.13
C TYR A 128 -6.58 -16.58 -2.41
N ASN A 129 -6.88 -17.81 -1.97
CA ASN A 129 -5.93 -18.93 -2.11
C ASN A 129 -5.54 -19.19 -3.57
N ALA A 130 -6.51 -19.19 -4.48
CA ALA A 130 -6.25 -19.37 -5.91
C ALA A 130 -5.40 -18.22 -6.47
N LEU A 131 -5.71 -16.97 -6.10
CA LEU A 131 -4.96 -15.80 -6.53
C LEU A 131 -3.51 -15.81 -6.02
N ILE A 132 -3.29 -16.19 -4.75
CA ILE A 132 -1.94 -16.35 -4.17
C ILE A 132 -1.17 -17.45 -4.91
N GLY A 133 -1.84 -18.58 -5.23
CA GLY A 133 -1.22 -19.70 -5.94
C GLY A 133 -0.72 -19.34 -7.35
N ILE A 134 -1.33 -18.35 -8.01
CA ILE A 134 -0.96 -17.88 -9.35
C ILE A 134 -0.36 -16.46 -9.35
N SER A 135 0.02 -15.95 -8.17
CA SER A 135 0.60 -14.63 -8.02
C SER A 135 2.01 -14.60 -8.59
N ASP A 136 2.36 -13.53 -9.30
CA ASP A 136 3.71 -13.31 -9.82
C ASP A 136 4.63 -12.76 -8.73
N GLN A 137 4.06 -12.16 -7.68
CA GLN A 137 4.76 -11.50 -6.58
C GLN A 137 4.75 -12.29 -5.27
N LEU A 138 3.70 -13.03 -4.94
CA LEU A 138 3.57 -13.76 -3.67
C LEU A 138 4.08 -15.20 -3.80
N LYS A 139 4.79 -15.68 -2.77
CA LYS A 139 5.18 -17.10 -2.65
C LYS A 139 4.04 -17.91 -2.02
N SER A 140 3.66 -19.02 -2.65
CA SER A 140 2.56 -19.86 -2.20
C SER A 140 2.93 -20.87 -1.09
N ASP A 141 4.22 -21.05 -0.81
CA ASP A 141 4.73 -22.05 0.14
C ASP A 141 4.18 -21.87 1.57
N HIS A 142 3.80 -20.63 1.90
CA HIS A 142 3.33 -20.23 3.22
C HIS A 142 2.00 -19.46 3.17
N ILE A 143 1.03 -19.95 2.38
CA ILE A 143 -0.30 -19.30 2.21
C ILE A 143 -0.94 -18.85 3.53
N GLY A 144 -0.83 -19.66 4.60
CA GLY A 144 -1.40 -19.33 5.91
C GLY A 144 -0.87 -18.03 6.51
N TRP A 145 0.37 -17.64 6.22
CA TRP A 145 1.00 -16.46 6.80
C TRP A 145 0.37 -15.17 6.30
N PHE A 146 -0.20 -15.19 5.09
CA PHE A 146 -0.93 -14.04 4.54
C PHE A 146 -2.21 -13.73 5.30
N TYR A 147 -2.70 -14.59 6.20
CA TYR A 147 -3.93 -14.31 6.94
C TYR A 147 -3.69 -13.64 8.30
N TYR A 148 -2.45 -13.30 8.62
CA TYR A 148 -2.09 -12.51 9.80
C TYR A 148 -1.92 -11.04 9.43
N GLU A 149 -2.33 -10.12 10.30
CA GLU A 149 -2.05 -8.71 10.09
C GLU A 149 -0.58 -8.38 10.42
N PRO A 150 0.08 -7.45 9.69
CA PRO A 150 -0.45 -6.65 8.58
C PRO A 150 -0.40 -7.36 7.21
N PHE A 151 0.12 -8.59 7.14
CA PHE A 151 0.33 -9.31 5.88
C PHE A 151 -0.97 -9.58 5.11
N TYR A 152 -2.10 -9.70 5.80
CA TYR A 152 -3.43 -9.84 5.18
C TYR A 152 -3.81 -8.62 4.35
N GLN A 153 -3.56 -7.42 4.87
CA GLN A 153 -3.76 -6.20 4.10
C GLN A 153 -2.76 -6.10 2.93
N LEU A 154 -1.47 -6.31 3.20
CA LEU A 154 -0.42 -6.22 2.17
C LEU A 154 -0.63 -7.23 1.03
N MET A 155 -1.07 -8.44 1.35
CA MET A 155 -1.44 -9.48 0.37
C MET A 155 -2.58 -9.02 -0.52
N ARG A 156 -3.67 -8.51 0.06
CA ARG A 156 -4.83 -8.05 -0.71
C ARG A 156 -4.47 -6.93 -1.68
N GLN A 157 -3.66 -5.98 -1.23
CA GLN A 157 -3.21 -4.86 -2.07
C GLN A 157 -2.20 -5.28 -3.14
N THR A 158 -1.35 -6.27 -2.83
CA THR A 158 -0.44 -6.85 -3.82
C THR A 158 -1.22 -7.56 -4.92
N LEU A 159 -2.19 -8.42 -4.55
CA LEU A 159 -3.09 -9.05 -5.51
C LEU A 159 -3.87 -8.00 -6.31
N TRP A 160 -4.35 -6.93 -5.66
CA TRP A 160 -5.01 -5.82 -6.34
C TRP A 160 -4.12 -5.22 -7.44
N GLY A 161 -2.86 -4.89 -7.12
CA GLY A 161 -1.88 -4.38 -8.10
C GLY A 161 -1.63 -5.34 -9.27
N GLU A 162 -1.51 -6.64 -8.99
CA GLU A 162 -1.36 -7.66 -10.04
C GLU A 162 -2.59 -7.73 -10.95
N GLN A 163 -3.79 -7.70 -10.39
CA GLN A 163 -5.03 -7.74 -11.17
C GLN A 163 -5.18 -6.48 -12.03
N MET A 164 -4.81 -5.29 -11.53
CA MET A 164 -4.81 -4.06 -12.31
C MET A 164 -3.90 -4.13 -13.53
N VAL A 165 -2.70 -4.73 -13.39
CA VAL A 165 -1.76 -4.91 -14.50
C VAL A 165 -2.25 -6.00 -15.46
N ARG A 166 -2.68 -7.14 -14.94
CA ARG A 166 -3.16 -8.29 -15.74
C ARG A 166 -4.40 -7.94 -16.57
N HIS A 167 -5.28 -7.10 -16.04
CA HIS A 167 -6.52 -6.67 -16.68
C HIS A 167 -6.46 -5.24 -17.22
N LYS A 168 -5.27 -4.67 -17.46
CA LYS A 168 -5.08 -3.26 -17.86
C LYS A 168 -5.94 -2.80 -19.04
N ALA A 169 -6.32 -3.68 -19.95
CA ALA A 169 -7.16 -3.35 -21.10
C ALA A 169 -8.61 -2.96 -20.69
N LEU A 170 -9.08 -3.46 -19.54
CA LEU A 170 -10.41 -3.25 -19.01
C LEU A 170 -10.48 -2.15 -17.94
N GLU A 171 -9.33 -1.69 -17.46
CA GLU A 171 -9.23 -0.62 -16.47
C GLU A 171 -9.09 0.76 -17.13
N ARG A 172 -9.64 1.79 -16.47
CA ARG A 172 -9.46 3.19 -16.89
C ARG A 172 -8.01 3.66 -16.70
N VAL A 173 -7.34 3.17 -15.65
CA VAL A 173 -5.91 3.42 -15.41
C VAL A 173 -5.11 2.22 -15.93
N LYS A 174 -4.45 2.39 -17.06
CA LYS A 174 -3.78 1.31 -17.79
C LYS A 174 -2.31 1.21 -17.39
N ALA A 175 -2.02 0.34 -16.44
CA ALA A 175 -0.67 0.16 -15.94
C ALA A 175 0.01 -1.08 -16.52
N ASP A 176 1.33 -0.97 -16.68
CA ASP A 176 2.20 -2.04 -17.16
C ASP A 176 2.94 -2.74 -16.02
N GLU A 177 3.06 -2.07 -14.87
CA GLU A 177 3.66 -2.57 -13.65
C GLU A 177 3.14 -1.83 -12.41
N TYR A 178 3.56 -2.27 -11.23
CA TYR A 178 3.25 -1.62 -9.98
C TYR A 178 4.43 -1.67 -9.00
N LEU A 179 4.41 -0.76 -8.02
CA LEU A 179 5.32 -0.66 -6.88
C LEU A 179 4.48 -0.49 -5.62
N HIS A 180 4.75 -1.28 -4.58
CA HIS A 180 4.02 -1.20 -3.32
C HIS A 180 4.86 -0.47 -2.27
N LEU A 181 4.43 0.73 -1.89
CA LEU A 181 5.00 1.51 -0.80
C LEU A 181 4.22 1.29 0.49
N HIS A 182 4.93 0.95 1.55
CA HIS A 182 4.37 0.86 2.89
C HIS A 182 4.97 1.95 3.76
N VAL A 183 4.19 3.00 3.97
CA VAL A 183 4.60 4.21 4.66
C VAL A 183 4.28 4.07 6.14
N VAL A 184 5.30 3.88 6.97
CA VAL A 184 5.18 3.62 8.40
C VAL A 184 6.19 4.47 9.16
N PRO A 185 5.79 5.28 10.17
CA PRO A 185 6.75 5.94 11.05
C PRO A 185 7.75 4.95 11.62
N ASP A 186 9.05 5.29 11.58
CA ASP A 186 10.10 4.42 12.14
C ASP A 186 9.93 4.26 13.66
N ALA A 187 9.22 5.19 14.32
CA ALA A 187 8.87 5.12 15.75
C ALA A 187 7.70 4.16 16.07
N ASN A 188 6.98 3.61 15.08
CA ASN A 188 5.92 2.63 15.34
C ASN A 188 6.52 1.23 15.58
N GLU A 189 7.19 1.08 16.72
CA GLU A 189 7.88 -0.15 17.11
C GLU A 189 6.89 -1.31 17.36
N ASP A 190 5.66 -1.00 17.79
CA ASP A 190 4.61 -2.00 17.99
C ASP A 190 4.25 -2.74 16.70
N LEU A 191 4.18 -2.03 15.57
CA LEU A 191 3.99 -2.66 14.26
C LEU A 191 5.28 -3.28 13.73
N LEU A 192 6.39 -2.55 13.82
CA LEU A 192 7.63 -2.89 13.11
C LEU A 192 8.36 -4.07 13.75
N ARG A 193 8.52 -4.04 15.08
CA ARG A 193 9.13 -5.13 15.84
C ARG A 193 8.12 -6.19 16.22
N ASN A 194 6.88 -5.79 16.43
CA ASN A 194 5.82 -6.62 17.01
C ASN A 194 6.27 -7.20 18.36
N THR A 195 5.78 -6.63 19.45
CA THR A 195 6.11 -7.07 20.82
C THR A 195 5.78 -8.54 21.08
N ARG A 196 5.01 -9.18 20.20
CA ARG A 196 4.87 -10.63 20.08
C ARG A 196 5.44 -11.09 18.73
N PRO A 197 6.53 -11.87 18.69
CA PRO A 197 7.09 -12.37 17.43
C PRO A 197 6.01 -12.98 16.54
N TYR A 198 6.03 -12.68 15.24
CA TYR A 198 5.08 -13.29 14.31
C TYR A 198 5.23 -14.82 14.41
N PRO A 199 4.13 -15.57 14.65
CA PRO A 199 4.22 -16.92 15.22
C PRO A 199 5.04 -17.90 14.40
N TYR A 200 5.23 -17.61 13.11
CA TYR A 200 5.84 -18.51 12.15
C TYR A 200 7.23 -18.09 11.67
N SER A 201 7.48 -16.79 11.49
CA SER A 201 8.79 -16.31 11.03
C SER A 201 9.75 -16.03 12.19
N LYS A 202 9.23 -15.55 13.33
CA LYS A 202 10.02 -14.95 14.42
C LYS A 202 10.92 -13.78 13.98
N LEU A 203 10.59 -13.16 12.83
CA LEU A 203 11.29 -12.00 12.28
C LEU A 203 10.49 -10.72 12.53
N SER A 204 11.09 -9.56 12.19
CA SER A 204 10.36 -8.29 12.11
C SER A 204 9.26 -8.32 11.04
N MET A 205 8.37 -7.33 11.05
CA MET A 205 7.30 -7.21 10.06
C MET A 205 7.85 -7.15 8.63
N GLU A 206 8.83 -6.26 8.38
CA GLU A 206 9.42 -6.07 7.06
C GLU A 206 10.17 -7.32 6.58
N SER A 207 10.96 -7.96 7.44
CA SER A 207 11.69 -9.17 7.08
C SER A 207 10.74 -10.34 6.80
N THR A 208 9.66 -10.46 7.57
CA THR A 208 8.62 -11.48 7.31
C THR A 208 7.94 -11.25 5.98
N TRP A 209 7.55 -10.00 5.69
CA TRP A 209 6.91 -9.68 4.42
C TRP A 209 7.83 -9.92 3.22
N ASN A 210 9.08 -9.47 3.27
CA ASN A 210 10.06 -9.70 2.21
C ASN A 210 10.30 -11.20 1.94
N ALA A 211 10.27 -12.03 2.99
CA ALA A 211 10.40 -13.48 2.82
C ALA A 211 9.24 -14.09 2.02
N LEU A 212 8.04 -13.51 2.09
CA LEU A 212 6.84 -13.94 1.36
C LEU A 212 6.79 -13.44 -0.10
N LEU A 213 7.72 -12.60 -0.54
CA LEU A 213 7.76 -12.02 -1.88
C LEU A 213 8.76 -12.72 -2.82
N LYS A 214 8.38 -12.90 -4.08
CA LYS A 214 9.21 -13.37 -5.19
C LYS A 214 10.19 -12.29 -5.65
N GLU A 215 9.73 -11.03 -5.76
CA GLU A 215 10.57 -9.87 -6.09
C GLU A 215 10.49 -8.80 -4.99
N PRO A 216 11.29 -8.91 -3.90
CA PRO A 216 11.24 -7.94 -2.80
C PRO A 216 11.45 -6.48 -3.22
N GLY A 217 12.15 -6.23 -4.33
CA GLY A 217 12.35 -4.88 -4.88
C GLY A 217 11.08 -4.16 -5.36
N LYS A 218 9.95 -4.88 -5.53
CA LYS A 218 8.63 -4.29 -5.81
C LYS A 218 7.88 -3.84 -4.56
N TYR A 219 8.50 -3.97 -3.38
CA TYR A 219 7.99 -3.46 -2.11
C TYR A 219 9.05 -2.57 -1.46
N ILE A 220 8.62 -1.39 -0.97
CA ILE A 220 9.51 -0.48 -0.25
C ILE A 220 8.79 0.00 1.01
N ARG A 221 9.42 -0.22 2.17
CA ARG A 221 9.00 0.41 3.41
C ARG A 221 9.80 1.68 3.66
N LEU A 222 9.13 2.77 4.03
CA LEU A 222 9.79 4.00 4.45
C LEU A 222 8.92 4.81 5.41
N SER A 223 9.51 5.78 6.09
CA SER A 223 8.76 6.70 6.96
C SER A 223 8.12 7.85 6.19
N PRO A 224 7.07 8.48 6.72
CA PRO A 224 6.51 9.71 6.13
C PRO A 224 7.56 10.80 5.88
N GLU A 225 8.49 10.97 6.82
CA GLU A 225 9.61 11.91 6.71
C GLU A 225 10.52 11.59 5.53
N LYS A 226 10.87 10.30 5.35
CA LYS A 226 11.68 9.84 4.22
C LYS A 226 10.96 10.06 2.89
N LEU A 227 9.64 9.82 2.84
CA LEU A 227 8.83 10.06 1.65
C LEU A 227 8.87 11.53 1.27
N LEU A 228 8.60 12.43 2.22
CA LEU A 228 8.49 13.87 1.97
C LEU A 228 9.83 14.62 2.02
N LYS A 229 10.95 13.93 2.26
CA LYS A 229 12.30 14.52 2.28
C LYS A 229 12.58 15.44 1.08
N PRO A 230 12.22 15.09 -0.17
CA PRO A 230 12.45 15.96 -1.33
C PRO A 230 11.75 17.32 -1.26
N LEU A 231 10.69 17.45 -0.45
CA LEU A 231 9.93 18.68 -0.30
C LEU A 231 10.42 19.57 0.84
N MET A 232 11.30 19.06 1.73
CA MET A 232 11.71 19.78 2.94
C MET A 232 12.50 21.06 2.67
N SER A 233 13.21 21.15 1.54
CA SER A 233 13.94 22.35 1.10
C SER A 233 13.11 23.30 0.25
N SER A 234 11.88 22.92 -0.11
CA SER A 234 11.02 23.71 -0.99
C SER A 234 10.36 24.84 -0.20
N ALA A 235 10.67 26.09 -0.54
CA ALA A 235 10.03 27.26 0.06
C ALA A 235 8.49 27.21 -0.06
N ARG A 236 7.98 26.71 -1.20
CA ARG A 236 6.55 26.52 -1.47
C ARG A 236 5.86 25.59 -0.47
N HIS A 237 6.57 24.57 0.04
CA HIS A 237 6.00 23.55 0.91
C HIS A 237 6.35 23.75 2.39
N LYS A 238 7.01 24.87 2.74
CA LYS A 238 7.51 25.14 4.08
C LYS A 238 6.44 25.03 5.16
N GLU A 239 5.24 25.57 4.89
CA GLU A 239 4.12 25.53 5.84
C GLU A 239 3.62 24.10 6.06
N LEU A 240 3.41 23.34 4.98
CA LEU A 240 3.02 21.93 5.05
C LEU A 240 4.04 21.13 5.88
N ILE A 241 5.33 21.26 5.55
CA ILE A 241 6.40 20.55 6.26
C ILE A 241 6.47 20.97 7.73
N SER A 242 6.25 22.25 8.05
CA SER A 242 6.23 22.73 9.44
C SER A 242 5.06 22.16 10.23
N TYR A 243 3.87 22.09 9.60
CA TYR A 243 2.70 21.43 10.18
C TYR A 243 2.95 19.94 10.44
N LEU A 244 3.50 19.23 9.45
CA LEU A 244 3.76 17.79 9.57
C LEU A 244 4.80 17.49 10.65
N ARG A 245 5.87 18.29 10.73
CA ARG A 245 6.87 18.19 11.81
C ARG A 245 6.21 18.27 13.18
N ARG A 246 5.51 19.37 13.46
CA ARG A 246 4.86 19.62 14.75
C ARG A 246 3.82 18.57 15.11
N ARG A 247 3.08 18.07 14.12
CA ARG A 247 1.91 17.22 14.36
C ARG A 247 2.21 15.72 14.36
N TYR A 248 3.21 15.28 13.60
CA TYR A 248 3.44 13.85 13.32
C TYR A 248 4.86 13.36 13.60
N TRP A 249 5.88 14.21 13.46
CA TRP A 249 7.28 13.78 13.43
C TRP A 249 8.04 14.16 14.70
N GLU A 250 7.68 15.26 15.33
CA GLU A 250 8.18 15.60 16.66
C GLU A 250 7.62 14.59 17.66
N THR A 251 8.50 13.76 18.22
CA THR A 251 8.20 12.99 19.42
C THR A 251 8.01 13.98 20.55
N ASN A 252 6.76 14.15 21.00
CA ASN A 252 6.53 14.68 22.34
C ASN A 252 7.16 13.67 23.30
N ALA A 253 8.35 14.00 23.82
CA ALA A 253 8.85 13.39 25.03
C ALA A 253 7.89 13.82 26.14
N SER A 254 6.99 12.91 26.53
CA SER A 254 6.17 13.02 27.73
C SER A 254 6.18 11.69 28.43
#